data_AF-A0A7S4SMV3-F1
#
_entry.id   AF-A0A7S4SMV3-F1
#
_cell.length_a   1.000
_cell.length_b   1.000
_cell.length_c   1.000
_cell.angle_alpha   90.00
_cell.angle_beta   90.00
_cell.angle_gamma   90.00
#
_symmetry.space_group_name_H-M   'P 1'
#
loop_
_entity.id
_entity.type
_entity.pdbx_description
1 polymer ?
#
loop_
_entity_poly.entity_id
_entity_poly.type
_entity_poly.pdbx_seq_one_letter_code
_entity_poly.pdbx_strand_id
1 'polypeptide(L)'
;QQSSFYFIEENLRKLHPRRLPIICASLAFVLYGNTIFTGGFVWDDRAAVLSNPDVLSTRDFRELWVNDFWGQDMTLDDSHKSYRPLAVLSLRFNYSVYGLKPHGYHFENVLLYSAICYLYSELSGKLKKQCFGEKQ
;
A
#
# COMPACT_ATOMS: atom_id res chain seq x y z
N GLN A 1 29.23 8.61 14.85
CA GLN A 1 28.32 7.91 13.92
C GLN A 1 28.25 6.41 14.20
N GLN A 2 29.39 5.73 14.40
CA GLN A 2 29.46 4.31 14.81
C GLN A 2 28.72 4.02 16.14
N SER A 3 28.88 4.87 17.18
CA SER A 3 28.28 4.61 18.50
C SER A 3 26.76 4.70 18.53
N SER A 4 26.13 5.59 17.75
CA SER A 4 24.66 5.67 17.64
C SER A 4 24.07 4.44 16.96
N PHE A 5 24.74 3.91 15.92
CA PHE A 5 24.27 2.71 15.23
C PHE A 5 24.32 1.48 16.14
N TYR A 6 25.44 1.26 16.85
CA TYR A 6 25.56 0.19 17.84
C TYR A 6 24.55 0.33 18.98
N PHE A 7 24.32 1.55 19.47
CA PHE A 7 23.33 1.81 20.51
C PHE A 7 21.91 1.49 20.05
N ILE A 8 21.54 1.82 18.81
CA ILE A 8 20.23 1.48 18.25
C ILE A 8 20.10 -0.04 18.09
N GLU A 9 21.11 -0.71 17.53
CA GLU A 9 21.09 -2.17 17.40
C GLU A 9 20.94 -2.88 18.75
N GLU A 10 21.66 -2.44 19.78
CA GLU A 10 21.60 -3.06 21.09
C GLU A 10 20.21 -2.90 21.74
N ASN A 11 19.59 -1.73 21.59
CA ASN A 11 18.23 -1.50 22.06
C ASN A 11 17.17 -2.26 21.24
N LEU A 12 17.37 -2.41 19.93
CA LEU A 12 16.52 -3.23 19.07
C LEU A 12 16.59 -4.72 19.43
N ARG A 13 17.76 -5.22 19.86
CA ARG A 13 17.89 -6.59 20.38
C ARG A 13 17.19 -6.79 21.73
N LYS A 14 17.11 -5.74 22.55
CA LYS A 14 16.40 -5.77 23.85
C LYS A 14 14.88 -5.67 23.69
N LEU A 15 14.39 -5.21 22.54
CA LEU A 15 12.96 -5.17 22.25
C LEU A 15 12.40 -6.58 22.10
N HIS A 16 11.35 -6.87 22.87
CA HIS A 16 10.67 -8.15 22.78
C HIS A 16 10.21 -8.40 21.33
N PRO A 17 10.43 -9.59 20.73
CA PRO A 17 10.17 -9.82 19.30
C PRO A 17 8.72 -9.58 18.88
N ARG A 18 7.77 -9.67 19.82
CA ARG A 18 6.35 -9.33 19.58
C ARG A 18 6.07 -7.82 19.46
N ARG A 19 6.97 -6.94 19.91
CA ARG A 19 6.79 -5.48 19.88
C ARG A 19 7.30 -4.87 18.58
N LEU A 20 8.28 -5.50 17.92
CA LEU A 20 8.89 -4.97 16.70
C LEU A 20 7.89 -4.79 15.54
N PRO A 21 7.00 -5.76 15.22
CA PRO A 21 6.00 -5.58 14.16
C PRO A 21 5.07 -4.39 14.42
N ILE A 22 4.65 -4.21 15.68
CA ILE A 22 3.78 -3.10 16.09
C ILE A 22 4.52 -1.77 15.92
N ILE A 23 5.78 -1.69 16.34
CA ILE A 23 6.58 -0.47 16.19
C ILE A 23 6.74 -0.12 14.70
N CYS A 24 7.06 -1.09 13.85
CA CYS A 24 7.21 -0.86 12.41
C CYS A 24 5.90 -0.38 11.77
N ALA A 25 4.77 -1.00 12.11
CA ALA A 25 3.46 -0.58 11.62
C ALA A 25 3.07 0.82 12.10
N SER A 26 3.28 1.12 13.38
CA SER A 26 3.01 2.45 13.95
C SER A 26 3.89 3.53 13.32
N LEU A 27 5.17 3.25 13.09
CA LEU A 27 6.08 4.17 12.41
C LEU A 27 5.64 4.44 10.97
N ALA A 28 5.25 3.39 10.22
CA ALA A 28 4.70 3.54 8.89
C ALA A 28 3.45 4.45 8.89
N PHE A 29 2.52 4.21 9.82
CA PHE A 29 1.32 5.03 9.93
C PHE A 29 1.64 6.50 10.27
N VAL A 30 2.50 6.75 11.26
CA VAL A 30 2.83 8.11 11.71
C VAL A 30 3.57 8.89 10.61
N LEU A 31 4.53 8.26 9.92
CA LEU A 31 5.33 8.93 8.90
C LEU A 31 4.52 9.29 7.65
N TYR A 32 3.57 8.44 7.25
CA TYR A 32 2.75 8.67 6.06
C TYR A 32 1.37 9.27 6.37
N GLY A 33 0.98 9.36 7.65
CA GLY A 33 -0.34 9.84 8.06
C GLY A 33 -0.61 11.30 7.69
N ASN A 34 0.43 12.11 7.50
CA ASN A 34 0.29 13.48 7.00
C ASN A 34 -0.39 13.52 5.61
N THR A 35 -0.14 12.53 4.75
CA THR A 35 -0.69 12.46 3.39
C THR A 35 -2.22 12.38 3.38
N ILE A 36 -2.83 11.86 4.45
CA ILE A 36 -4.28 11.73 4.59
C ILE A 36 -4.96 13.11 4.60
N PHE A 37 -4.32 14.10 5.23
CA PHE A 37 -4.92 15.42 5.44
C PHE A 37 -4.40 16.47 4.46
N THR A 38 -3.14 16.33 4.00
CA THR A 38 -2.50 17.34 3.15
C THR A 38 -2.30 16.88 1.71
N GLY A 39 -2.45 15.59 1.42
CA GLY A 39 -2.20 15.00 0.11
C GLY A 39 -3.40 15.13 -0.85
N GLY A 40 -3.10 15.50 -2.09
CA GLY A 40 -4.04 15.43 -3.21
C GLY A 40 -3.79 14.20 -4.10
N PHE A 41 -4.54 14.10 -5.21
CA PHE A 41 -4.20 13.16 -6.30
C PHE A 41 -3.05 13.74 -7.13
N VAL A 42 -1.93 13.03 -7.15
CA VAL A 42 -0.69 13.46 -7.80
C VAL A 42 -0.18 12.41 -8.78
N TRP A 43 0.54 12.85 -9.81
CA TRP A 43 1.12 11.98 -10.84
C TRP A 43 0.08 10.98 -11.39
N ASP A 44 0.38 9.69 -11.30
CA ASP A 44 -0.40 8.58 -11.84
C ASP A 44 -1.80 8.47 -11.21
N ASP A 45 -2.02 8.98 -9.99
CA ASP A 45 -3.35 9.00 -9.37
C ASP A 45 -4.37 9.72 -10.26
N ARG A 46 -3.91 10.76 -10.97
CA ARG A 46 -4.77 11.54 -11.87
C ARG A 46 -5.29 10.66 -13.00
N ALA A 47 -4.40 9.89 -13.63
CA ALA A 47 -4.77 8.99 -14.71
C ALA A 47 -5.61 7.81 -14.19
N ALA A 48 -5.16 7.19 -13.10
CA ALA A 48 -5.74 5.97 -12.55
C ALA A 48 -7.09 6.19 -11.86
N VAL A 49 -7.35 7.38 -11.31
CA VAL A 49 -8.58 7.67 -10.54
C VAL A 49 -9.43 8.74 -11.21
N LEU A 50 -8.86 9.89 -11.55
CA LEU A 50 -9.65 11.05 -12.01
C LEU A 50 -10.14 10.93 -13.44
N SER A 51 -9.42 10.18 -14.30
CA SER A 51 -9.78 10.00 -15.71
C SER A 51 -10.13 8.58 -16.11
N ASN A 52 -10.02 7.60 -15.19
CA ASN A 52 -10.26 6.20 -15.50
C ASN A 52 -11.77 5.88 -15.50
N PRO A 53 -12.39 5.56 -16.65
CA PRO A 53 -13.82 5.28 -16.75
C PRO A 53 -14.27 4.06 -15.92
N ASP A 54 -13.37 3.09 -15.73
CA ASP A 54 -13.66 1.86 -14.98
C ASP A 54 -13.73 2.11 -13.47
N VAL A 55 -12.98 3.11 -12.98
CA VAL A 55 -13.03 3.59 -11.58
C VAL A 55 -14.25 4.49 -11.36
N LEU A 56 -14.49 5.43 -12.27
CA LEU A 56 -15.60 6.39 -12.16
C LEU A 56 -16.99 5.75 -12.37
N SER A 57 -17.05 4.44 -12.66
CA SER A 57 -18.28 3.69 -12.92
C SER A 57 -19.11 4.28 -14.07
N THR A 58 -18.45 4.94 -15.04
CA THR A 58 -19.11 5.49 -16.23
C THR A 58 -19.29 4.46 -17.33
N ARG A 59 -18.62 3.31 -17.21
CA ARG A 59 -18.76 2.13 -18.07
C ARG A 59 -19.32 0.93 -17.31
N ASP A 60 -19.76 -0.08 -18.06
CA ASP A 60 -20.17 -1.37 -17.53
C ASP A 60 -19.06 -1.97 -16.65
N PHE A 61 -19.43 -2.62 -15.56
CA PHE A 61 -18.51 -3.31 -14.66
C PHE A 61 -17.66 -4.37 -15.38
N ARG A 62 -18.16 -4.96 -16.47
CA ARG A 62 -17.44 -5.98 -17.24
C ARG A 62 -16.18 -5.44 -17.93
N GLU A 63 -16.19 -4.15 -18.29
CA GLU A 63 -15.08 -3.50 -19.02
C GLU A 63 -13.77 -3.52 -18.21
N LEU A 64 -13.86 -3.50 -16.89
CA LEU A 64 -12.72 -3.62 -15.97
C LEU A 64 -11.88 -4.89 -16.19
N TRP A 65 -12.48 -5.96 -16.74
CA TRP A 65 -11.78 -7.22 -16.97
C TRP A 65 -11.06 -7.30 -18.31
N VAL A 66 -11.29 -6.35 -19.22
CA VAL A 66 -10.71 -6.31 -20.57
C VAL A 66 -9.84 -5.06 -20.79
N ASN A 67 -9.99 -4.03 -19.95
CA ASN A 67 -9.17 -2.83 -19.98
C ASN A 67 -7.87 -3.00 -19.17
N ASP A 68 -6.89 -2.16 -19.48
CA ASP A 68 -5.67 -2.00 -18.70
C ASP A 68 -5.92 -1.17 -17.42
N PHE A 69 -4.86 -0.98 -16.63
CA PHE A 69 -4.92 -0.25 -15.37
C PHE A 69 -5.43 1.19 -15.49
N TRP A 70 -5.34 1.80 -16.68
CA TRP A 70 -5.70 3.20 -16.93
C TRP A 70 -7.11 3.34 -17.53
N GLY A 71 -7.80 2.23 -17.79
CA GLY A 71 -9.16 2.20 -18.35
C GLY A 71 -9.19 2.19 -19.87
N GLN A 72 -8.11 1.74 -20.52
CA GLN A 72 -8.02 1.60 -21.97
C GLN A 72 -8.10 0.13 -22.38
N ASP A 73 -8.84 -0.16 -23.45
CA ASP A 73 -8.97 -1.51 -23.99
C ASP A 73 -7.59 -2.09 -24.34
N MET A 74 -7.28 -3.26 -23.75
CA MET A 74 -5.99 -3.93 -23.93
C MET A 74 -5.73 -4.42 -25.35
N THR A 75 -6.70 -4.42 -26.26
CA THR A 75 -6.50 -4.76 -27.67
C THR A 75 -5.88 -3.63 -28.48
N LEU A 76 -6.07 -2.37 -28.07
CA LEU A 76 -5.58 -1.19 -28.77
C LEU A 76 -4.06 -1.03 -28.67
N ASP A 77 -3.39 -0.66 -29.75
CA ASP A 77 -1.92 -0.50 -29.78
C ASP A 77 -1.42 0.56 -28.78
N ASP A 78 -2.20 1.61 -28.56
CA ASP A 78 -1.87 2.68 -27.63
C ASP A 78 -2.11 2.31 -26.15
N SER A 79 -2.65 1.12 -25.85
CA SER A 79 -2.81 0.65 -24.47
C SER A 79 -1.45 0.35 -23.85
N HIS A 80 -1.34 0.65 -22.55
CA HIS A 80 -0.14 0.30 -21.77
C HIS A 80 -0.03 -1.22 -21.52
N LYS A 81 -1.09 -1.99 -21.82
CA LYS A 81 -1.18 -3.45 -21.59
C LYS A 81 -0.94 -3.87 -20.13
N SER A 82 -1.13 -2.95 -19.19
CA SER A 82 -0.92 -3.15 -17.76
C SER A 82 -2.15 -3.79 -17.10
N TYR A 83 -2.33 -5.10 -17.25
CA TYR A 83 -3.51 -5.79 -16.73
C TYR A 83 -3.51 -5.89 -15.18
N ARG A 84 -4.40 -5.15 -14.52
CA ARG A 84 -4.50 -5.07 -13.05
C ARG A 84 -5.96 -4.90 -12.56
N PRO A 85 -6.89 -5.80 -12.93
CA PRO A 85 -8.32 -5.62 -12.68
C PRO A 85 -8.64 -5.48 -11.19
N LEU A 86 -7.98 -6.24 -10.31
CA LEU A 86 -8.23 -6.16 -8.87
C LEU A 86 -7.80 -4.81 -8.26
N ALA A 87 -6.76 -4.18 -8.80
CA ALA A 87 -6.33 -2.85 -8.36
C ALA A 87 -7.37 -1.79 -8.77
N VAL A 88 -7.81 -1.83 -10.04
CA VAL A 88 -8.87 -0.96 -10.56
C VAL A 88 -10.18 -1.18 -9.79
N LEU A 89 -10.50 -2.42 -9.44
CA LEU A 89 -11.68 -2.76 -8.64
C LEU A 89 -11.62 -2.15 -7.24
N SER A 90 -10.46 -2.21 -6.59
CA SER A 90 -10.23 -1.53 -5.31
C SER A 90 -10.42 -0.03 -5.46
N LEU A 91 -9.87 0.60 -6.51
CA LEU A 91 -10.05 2.04 -6.75
C LEU A 91 -11.52 2.40 -7.03
N ARG A 92 -12.26 1.56 -7.76
CA ARG A 92 -13.70 1.73 -7.99
C ARG A 92 -14.49 1.63 -6.68
N PHE A 93 -14.13 0.70 -5.80
CA PHE A 93 -14.72 0.62 -4.46
C PHE A 93 -14.44 1.89 -3.66
N ASN A 94 -13.20 2.38 -3.66
CA ASN A 94 -12.82 3.62 -2.99
C ASN A 94 -13.61 4.81 -3.53
N TYR A 95 -13.81 4.87 -4.84
CA TYR A 95 -14.66 5.89 -5.47
C TYR A 95 -16.12 5.78 -5.00
N SER A 96 -16.66 4.58 -4.87
CA SER A 96 -18.04 4.39 -4.38
C SER A 96 -18.25 4.85 -2.94
N VAL A 97 -17.22 4.78 -2.09
CA VAL A 97 -17.28 5.16 -0.66
C VAL A 97 -16.90 6.63 -0.45
N TYR A 98 -15.83 7.10 -1.09
CA TYR A 98 -15.21 8.41 -0.83
C TYR A 98 -15.38 9.42 -1.97
N GLY A 99 -15.84 9.00 -3.16
CA GLY A 99 -15.88 9.82 -4.36
C GLY A 99 -14.48 10.25 -4.80
N LEU A 100 -14.34 11.49 -5.27
CA LEU A 100 -13.04 12.10 -5.64
C LEU A 100 -12.38 12.82 -4.47
N LYS A 101 -12.53 12.30 -3.25
CA LYS A 101 -11.88 12.87 -2.07
C LYS A 101 -10.61 12.06 -1.74
N PRO A 102 -9.41 12.64 -1.90
CA PRO A 102 -8.15 11.88 -1.79
C PRO A 102 -7.88 11.30 -0.40
N HIS A 103 -8.44 11.91 0.65
CA HIS A 103 -8.22 11.47 2.04
C HIS A 103 -8.60 10.00 2.29
N GLY A 104 -9.66 9.49 1.65
CA GLY A 104 -10.09 8.09 1.82
C GLY A 104 -9.08 7.11 1.24
N TYR A 105 -8.65 7.38 0.00
CA TYR A 105 -7.62 6.61 -0.71
C TYR A 105 -6.30 6.61 0.08
N HIS A 106 -5.88 7.79 0.55
CA HIS A 106 -4.64 7.91 1.33
C HIS A 106 -4.73 7.19 2.67
N PHE A 107 -5.88 7.27 3.36
CA PHE A 107 -6.11 6.54 4.61
C PHE A 107 -5.97 5.02 4.43
N GLU A 108 -6.63 4.46 3.41
CA GLU A 108 -6.54 3.03 3.12
C GLU A 108 -5.14 2.60 2.69
N ASN A 109 -4.47 3.40 1.86
CA ASN A 109 -3.08 3.14 1.46
C ASN A 109 -2.15 3.10 2.68
N VAL A 110 -2.27 4.06 3.60
CA VAL A 110 -1.47 4.10 4.83
C VAL A 110 -1.80 2.92 5.74
N LEU A 111 -3.08 2.53 5.84
CA LEU A 111 -3.52 1.38 6.62
C LEU A 111 -2.96 0.06 6.05
N LEU A 112 -3.10 -0.16 4.75
CA LEU A 112 -2.57 -1.33 4.05
C LEU A 112 -1.04 -1.40 4.15
N TYR A 113 -0.36 -0.29 3.96
CA TYR A 113 1.10 -0.23 4.11
C TYR A 113 1.54 -0.56 5.54
N SER A 114 0.84 -0.03 6.55
CA SER A 114 1.10 -0.36 7.96
C SER A 114 0.88 -1.84 8.25
N ALA A 115 -0.16 -2.45 7.67
CA ALA A 115 -0.41 -3.89 7.77
C ALA A 115 0.69 -4.72 7.10
N ILE A 116 1.19 -4.30 5.93
CA ILE A 116 2.32 -4.93 5.25
C ILE A 116 3.58 -4.86 6.12
N CYS A 117 3.90 -3.70 6.71
CA CYS A 117 5.03 -3.55 7.61
C CYS A 117 4.94 -4.48 8.84
N TYR A 118 3.73 -4.65 9.39
CA TYR A 118 3.48 -5.60 10.47
C TYR A 118 3.74 -7.05 10.02
N LEU A 119 3.08 -7.48 8.94
CA LEU A 119 3.16 -8.86 8.45
C LEU A 119 4.57 -9.23 8.01
N TYR A 120 5.27 -8.32 7.33
CA TYR A 120 6.65 -8.52 6.92
C TYR A 120 7.60 -8.66 8.12
N SER A 121 7.45 -7.80 9.13
CA SER A 121 8.25 -7.87 10.36
C SER A 121 8.00 -9.17 11.13
N GLU A 122 6.74 -9.60 11.25
CA GLU A 122 6.34 -10.85 11.90
C GLU A 122 6.90 -12.07 11.15
N LEU A 123 6.76 -12.08 9.82
CA LEU A 123 7.28 -13.15 8.97
C LEU A 123 8.80 -13.23 9.07
N SER A 124 9.50 -12.10 8.99
CA SER A 124 10.96 -12.02 9.12
C SER A 124 11.43 -12.57 10.47
N GLY A 125 10.72 -12.23 11.55
CA GLY A 125 10.99 -12.76 12.89
C GLY A 125 10.83 -14.29 12.97
N LYS A 126 9.78 -14.85 12.35
CA LYS A 126 9.55 -16.30 12.28
C LYS A 126 10.61 -17.03 11.46
N LEU A 127 10.94 -16.50 10.29
CA LEU A 127 11.96 -17.06 9.40
C LEU A 127 13.35 -17.05 10.06
N LYS A 128 13.71 -15.95 10.75
CA LYS A 128 14.99 -15.87 11.48
C LYS A 128 15.10 -16.97 12.54
N LYS A 129 14.04 -17.20 13.32
CA LYS A 129 14.02 -18.26 14.34
C LYS A 129 14.15 -19.65 13.73
N GLN A 130 13.49 -19.92 12.60
CA GLN A 130 13.55 -21.20 11.91
C GLN A 130 14.92 -21.46 11.27
N CYS A 131 15.49 -20.47 10.59
CA CYS A 131 16.75 -20.63 9.85
C CYS A 131 17.99 -20.63 10.75
N PHE A 132 17.99 -19.83 11.82
CA PHE A 132 19.16 -19.63 12.67
C PHE A 132 19.05 -20.24 14.07
N GLY A 133 17.95 -20.92 14.38
CA GLY A 133 17.81 -21.71 15.60
C GLY A 133 18.12 -20.91 16.87
N GLU A 134 17.35 -19.86 17.17
CA GLU A 134 17.37 -19.28 18.51
C GLU A 134 16.71 -20.30 19.46
N LYS A 135 17.52 -21.17 20.07
CA LYS A 135 17.11 -21.95 21.24
C LYS A 135 16.56 -20.97 22.28
N GLN A 136 15.33 -21.21 22.73
CA GLN A 136 14.67 -20.46 23.80
C GLN A 136 15.53 -20.43 25.06
#